data_AF-A0A973JKH6-F1
#
_entry.id   AF-A0A973JKH6-F1
#
_cell.length_a   1.000
_cell.length_b   1.000
_cell.length_c   1.000
_cell.angle_alpha   90.00
_cell.angle_beta   90.00
_cell.angle_gamma   90.00
#
_symmetry.space_group_name_H-M   'P 1'
#
loop_
_entity.id
_entity.type
_entity.pdbx_description
1 polymer ?
#
loop_
_entity_poly.entity_id
_entity_poly.type
_entity_poly.pdbx_seq_one_letter_code
_entity_poly.pdbx_strand_id
1 'polypeptide(L)'
;MNRISRPPAPPAPAPARAPRSPRARFVAWRARAGRDEGFTLVEQIIAIGLATILGVIGVVTYQKINRQAIEARQRVEVATGIDDANGQLLRDVNDAMSIRAADAQHLTLAVIRDGACVVRDYTADTTAKTLSVVSTFYEQASCSGASEATPPKVLLVRYTQPATFTYWGESETIPIPSPVEDVRNIRRVQWELAAEPYVDRDAPDVTLMSSQFFDGRGESSGSGTPELQAKRPLLTLTTEVPGRDAPSMTWTDPTPTLTAGWVVTRAREAERLEPGSFLAIAWPDAGTLTFTDTTLQPGERATYVVYAILTDGSNGPSSNSIDTGLRPDVVTGVVATGQPTAIKVDWVAAIGATGYDVYRDGSLAANVGATTTYTDALAYGHTHDYRVVATNRWEQKLTTGSETGRLPIGDAITKTYSGGVRLASAVTAAAGAFTAPAAPTITATPNANWSNTVTRTYAAWVGTGPTSKAGAARDRGWEVQAAPLTGGFTDLWSESTAAAQTHSSRPAGATTRYQARTCNASGCGPYSPVVSALQRPPAPASCTTAAASTRGMQVTVNPAGME
;
A
#
# COMPACT_ATOMS: atom_id res chain seq x y z
N MET A 1 -69.60 57.49 32.45
CA MET A 1 -68.70 58.56 32.92
C MET A 1 -67.26 58.10 32.73
N ASN A 2 -66.46 58.95 32.05
CA ASN A 2 -65.01 58.98 31.85
C ASN A 2 -64.24 57.74 31.36
N ARG A 3 -63.97 57.73 30.04
CA ARG A 3 -62.82 57.07 29.41
C ARG A 3 -61.56 57.93 29.63
N ILE A 4 -60.48 57.32 30.12
CA ILE A 4 -59.12 57.87 30.05
C ILE A 4 -58.30 56.95 29.12
N SER A 5 -57.83 57.52 28.02
CA SER A 5 -57.02 56.86 26.98
C SER A 5 -55.55 56.83 27.41
N ARG A 6 -54.91 55.65 27.46
CA ARG A 6 -53.44 55.51 27.51
C ARG A 6 -52.87 55.35 26.09
N PRO A 7 -51.68 55.89 25.79
CA PRO A 7 -51.05 55.75 24.47
C PRO A 7 -50.43 54.35 24.29
N PRO A 8 -50.25 53.87 23.04
CA PRO A 8 -49.75 52.52 22.77
C PRO A 8 -48.22 52.40 22.99
N ALA A 9 -47.79 51.22 23.41
CA ALA A 9 -46.39 50.84 23.60
C ALA A 9 -45.64 50.66 22.27
N PRO A 10 -44.31 50.85 22.22
CA PRO A 10 -43.51 50.68 21.01
C PRO A 10 -43.41 49.19 20.60
N PRO A 11 -43.24 48.87 19.30
CA PRO A 11 -43.21 47.49 18.83
C PRO A 11 -41.93 46.75 19.24
N ALA A 12 -42.08 45.46 19.52
CA ALA A 12 -40.99 44.54 19.89
C ALA A 12 -39.96 44.37 18.75
N PRO A 13 -38.67 44.12 19.07
CA PRO A 13 -37.64 43.92 18.07
C PRO A 13 -37.88 42.62 17.26
N ALA A 14 -37.64 42.69 15.95
CA ALA A 14 -37.81 41.58 15.01
C ALA A 14 -36.89 40.37 15.34
N PRO A 15 -37.31 39.12 15.06
CA PRO A 15 -36.51 37.93 15.34
C PRO A 15 -35.22 37.90 14.51
N ALA A 16 -34.11 37.54 15.17
CA ALA A 16 -32.80 37.44 14.55
C ALA A 16 -32.80 36.46 13.36
N ARG A 17 -32.24 36.89 12.22
CA ARG A 17 -32.12 36.09 10.99
C ARG A 17 -31.31 34.82 11.23
N ALA A 18 -31.81 33.69 10.74
CA ALA A 18 -31.11 32.41 10.79
C ALA A 18 -29.75 32.46 10.03
N PRO A 19 -28.68 31.86 10.60
CA PRO A 19 -27.35 31.90 10.00
C PRO A 19 -27.28 31.13 8.67
N ARG A 20 -26.66 31.77 7.67
CA ARG A 20 -26.64 31.35 6.26
C ARG A 20 -25.50 30.39 5.87
N SER A 21 -24.56 30.06 6.77
CA SER A 21 -23.43 29.17 6.45
C SER A 21 -23.35 27.92 7.36
N PRO A 22 -22.90 26.76 6.85
CA PRO A 22 -22.77 25.52 7.62
C PRO A 22 -21.86 25.68 8.86
N ARG A 23 -20.77 26.44 8.72
CA ARG A 23 -19.86 26.77 9.83
C ARG A 23 -20.53 27.61 10.92
N ALA A 24 -21.32 28.61 10.55
CA ALA A 24 -22.05 29.43 11.52
C ALA A 24 -23.14 28.62 12.24
N ARG A 25 -23.77 27.67 11.54
CA ARG A 25 -24.70 26.70 12.15
C ARG A 25 -24.00 25.75 13.12
N PHE A 26 -22.81 25.25 12.80
CA PHE A 26 -22.04 24.36 13.66
C PHE A 26 -21.51 25.04 14.93
N VAL A 27 -21.09 26.31 14.82
CA VAL A 27 -20.66 27.13 15.98
C VAL A 27 -21.85 27.46 16.89
N ALA A 28 -23.01 27.81 16.32
CA ALA A 28 -24.25 28.01 17.08
C ALA A 28 -24.76 26.72 17.74
N TRP A 29 -24.58 25.56 17.08
CA TRP A 29 -24.91 24.24 17.62
C TRP A 29 -24.02 23.86 18.82
N ARG A 30 -22.69 24.04 18.72
CA ARG A 30 -21.77 23.82 19.86
C ARG A 30 -22.09 24.71 21.06
N ALA A 31 -22.48 25.96 20.82
CA ALA A 31 -22.86 26.89 21.87
C ALA A 31 -24.18 26.53 22.57
N ARG A 32 -25.05 25.73 21.93
CA ARG A 32 -26.28 25.19 22.53
C ARG A 32 -26.08 23.85 23.23
N ALA A 33 -25.27 22.95 22.66
CA ALA A 33 -25.03 21.62 23.23
C ALA A 33 -24.39 21.64 24.65
N GLY A 34 -23.82 22.77 25.08
CA GLY A 34 -23.31 22.98 26.44
C GLY A 34 -24.31 23.57 27.44
N ARG A 35 -25.56 23.84 27.03
CA ARG A 35 -26.67 24.23 27.91
C ARG A 35 -27.75 23.16 27.78
N ASP A 36 -28.33 22.70 28.89
CA ASP A 36 -29.37 21.64 28.92
C ASP A 36 -30.71 22.09 28.29
N GLU A 37 -30.69 22.59 27.07
CA GLU A 37 -31.87 22.84 26.22
C GLU A 37 -32.04 21.61 25.31
N GLY A 38 -33.14 20.87 25.49
CA GLY A 38 -33.38 19.61 24.79
C GLY A 38 -33.27 19.68 23.25
N PHE A 39 -32.90 18.57 22.63
CA PHE A 39 -32.70 18.46 21.18
C PHE A 39 -33.98 18.76 20.39
N THR A 40 -33.84 19.52 19.29
CA THR A 40 -34.95 19.76 18.37
C THR A 40 -35.30 18.49 17.57
N LEU A 41 -36.56 18.38 17.11
CA LEU A 41 -37.02 17.24 16.29
C LEU A 41 -36.12 16.98 15.07
N VAL A 42 -35.60 18.05 14.45
CA VAL A 42 -34.69 17.97 13.30
C VAL A 42 -33.35 17.36 13.68
N GLU A 43 -32.79 17.71 14.84
CA GLU A 43 -31.54 17.16 15.34
C GLU A 43 -31.69 15.69 15.74
N GLN A 44 -32.85 15.29 16.28
CA GLN A 44 -33.16 13.89 16.57
C GLN A 44 -33.26 13.06 15.28
N ILE A 45 -33.89 13.59 14.22
CA ILE A 45 -33.98 12.90 12.92
C ILE A 45 -32.58 12.74 12.30
N ILE A 46 -31.71 13.75 12.39
CA ILE A 46 -30.32 13.67 11.91
C ILE A 46 -29.53 12.63 12.72
N ALA A 47 -29.68 12.62 14.05
CA ALA A 47 -29.00 11.65 14.91
C ALA A 47 -29.46 10.21 14.64
N ILE A 48 -30.76 9.98 14.46
CA ILE A 48 -31.32 8.67 14.07
C ILE A 48 -30.80 8.26 12.69
N GLY A 49 -30.76 9.18 11.72
CA GLY A 49 -30.20 8.93 10.39
C GLY A 49 -28.72 8.57 10.42
N LEU A 50 -27.91 9.25 11.25
CA LEU A 50 -26.50 8.90 11.43
C LEU A 50 -26.32 7.56 12.15
N ALA A 51 -27.14 7.26 13.16
CA ALA A 51 -27.09 6.00 13.88
C ALA A 51 -27.46 4.81 13.00
N THR A 52 -28.46 4.95 12.11
CA THR A 52 -28.82 3.90 11.15
C THR A 52 -27.72 3.69 10.11
N ILE A 53 -27.12 4.76 9.57
CA ILE A 53 -25.98 4.66 8.65
C ILE A 53 -24.79 3.96 9.32
N LEU A 54 -24.44 4.34 10.54
CA LEU A 54 -23.36 3.70 11.31
C LEU A 54 -23.67 2.23 11.62
N GLY A 55 -24.92 1.90 11.93
CA GLY A 55 -25.38 0.52 12.11
C GLY A 55 -25.21 -0.31 10.83
N VAL A 56 -25.61 0.23 9.67
CA VAL A 56 -25.44 -0.44 8.37
C VAL A 56 -23.97 -0.64 8.04
N ILE A 57 -23.13 0.39 8.23
CA ILE A 57 -21.67 0.28 8.04
C ILE A 57 -21.09 -0.79 8.98
N GLY A 58 -21.52 -0.83 10.25
CA GLY A 58 -21.11 -1.84 11.22
C GLY A 58 -21.47 -3.26 10.78
N VAL A 59 -22.71 -3.49 10.35
CA VAL A 59 -23.17 -4.80 9.85
C VAL A 59 -22.41 -5.23 8.60
N VAL A 60 -22.23 -4.33 7.62
CA VAL A 60 -21.47 -4.62 6.39
C VAL A 60 -20.01 -4.94 6.70
N THR A 61 -19.39 -4.18 7.62
CA THR A 61 -18.00 -4.40 8.04
C THR A 61 -17.86 -5.73 8.76
N TYR A 62 -18.78 -6.05 9.67
CA TYR A 62 -18.83 -7.33 10.38
C TYR A 62 -19.00 -8.52 9.42
N GLN A 63 -19.91 -8.42 8.46
CA GLN A 63 -20.11 -9.45 7.42
C GLN A 63 -18.86 -9.63 6.57
N LYS A 64 -18.18 -8.55 6.20
CA LYS A 64 -16.92 -8.61 5.43
C LYS A 64 -15.78 -9.26 6.21
N ILE A 65 -15.64 -8.94 7.50
CA ILE A 65 -14.63 -9.55 8.38
C ILE A 65 -14.91 -11.04 8.56
N ASN A 66 -16.16 -11.43 8.83
CA ASN A 66 -16.52 -12.84 8.98
C ASN A 66 -16.28 -13.63 7.69
N ARG A 67 -16.61 -13.05 6.54
CA ARG A 67 -16.32 -13.66 5.24
C ARG A 67 -14.82 -13.85 5.03
N GLN A 68 -14.00 -12.82 5.30
CA GLN A 68 -12.54 -12.92 5.20
C GLN A 68 -11.96 -13.97 6.16
N ALA A 69 -12.51 -14.09 7.37
CA ALA A 69 -12.06 -15.09 8.34
C ALA A 69 -12.41 -16.53 7.89
N ILE A 70 -13.59 -16.75 7.31
CA ILE A 70 -13.98 -18.05 6.74
C ILE A 70 -13.08 -18.38 5.55
N GLU A 71 -12.89 -17.43 4.63
CA GLU A 71 -12.01 -17.58 3.46
C GLU A 71 -10.56 -17.90 3.87
N ALA A 72 -10.04 -17.25 4.91
CA ALA A 72 -8.71 -17.53 5.43
C ALA A 72 -8.62 -18.97 6.00
N ARG A 73 -9.63 -19.42 6.73
CA ARG A 73 -9.68 -20.80 7.25
C ARG A 73 -9.74 -21.84 6.13
N GLN A 74 -10.55 -21.61 5.11
CA GLN A 74 -10.68 -22.51 3.95
C GLN A 74 -9.35 -22.65 3.20
N ARG A 75 -8.64 -21.54 2.95
CA ARG A 75 -7.30 -21.61 2.34
C ARG A 75 -6.31 -22.40 3.17
N VAL A 76 -6.28 -22.16 4.48
CA VAL A 76 -5.37 -22.89 5.39
C VAL A 76 -5.71 -24.38 5.38
N GLU A 77 -6.99 -24.75 5.42
CA GLU A 77 -7.43 -26.15 5.33
C GLU A 77 -6.95 -26.82 4.03
N VAL A 78 -7.08 -26.17 2.87
CA VAL A 78 -6.58 -26.72 1.60
C VAL A 78 -5.07 -26.85 1.61
N ALA A 79 -4.35 -25.81 2.04
CA ALA A 79 -2.89 -25.81 2.05
C ALA A 79 -2.35 -26.90 2.99
N THR A 80 -2.87 -27.01 4.21
CA THR A 80 -2.52 -28.08 5.15
C THR A 80 -2.88 -29.44 4.57
N GLY A 81 -4.04 -29.59 3.93
CA GLY A 81 -4.43 -30.85 3.29
C GLY A 81 -3.49 -31.28 2.16
N ILE A 82 -3.02 -30.33 1.34
CA ILE A 82 -2.02 -30.57 0.29
C ILE A 82 -0.70 -31.00 0.91
N ASP A 83 -0.21 -30.30 1.93
CA ASP A 83 1.04 -30.62 2.60
C ASP A 83 0.99 -31.99 3.30
N ASP A 84 -0.10 -32.29 3.99
CA ASP A 84 -0.33 -33.57 4.68
C ASP A 84 -0.43 -34.74 3.68
N ALA A 85 -1.20 -34.56 2.60
CA ALA A 85 -1.33 -35.56 1.55
C ALA A 85 0.01 -35.82 0.86
N ASN A 86 0.76 -34.76 0.51
CA ASN A 86 2.08 -34.87 -0.07
C ASN A 86 3.08 -35.54 0.87
N GLY A 87 3.13 -35.13 2.14
CA GLY A 87 4.00 -35.74 3.14
C GLY A 87 3.69 -37.22 3.34
N GLN A 88 2.42 -37.61 3.28
CA GLN A 88 2.01 -39.01 3.37
C GLN A 88 2.38 -39.81 2.11
N LEU A 89 2.15 -39.28 0.91
CA LEU A 89 2.56 -39.90 -0.35
C LEU A 89 4.08 -40.06 -0.44
N LEU A 90 4.86 -39.03 -0.06
CA LEU A 90 6.33 -39.09 0.03
C LEU A 90 6.76 -40.27 0.90
N ARG A 91 6.21 -40.39 2.11
CA ARG A 91 6.54 -41.48 3.03
C ARG A 91 6.12 -42.83 2.46
N ASP A 92 4.87 -42.97 2.04
CA ASP A 92 4.36 -44.26 1.58
C ASP A 92 5.06 -44.75 0.30
N VAL A 93 5.40 -43.87 -0.65
CA VAL A 93 6.18 -44.25 -1.85
C VAL A 93 7.61 -44.65 -1.49
N ASN A 94 8.23 -43.93 -0.55
CA ASN A 94 9.57 -44.24 -0.06
C ASN A 94 9.62 -45.57 0.71
N ASP A 95 8.61 -45.85 1.53
CA ASP A 95 8.52 -47.04 2.38
C ASP A 95 7.89 -48.23 1.65
N ALA A 96 7.50 -48.06 0.38
CA ALA A 96 6.83 -49.10 -0.39
C ALA A 96 7.82 -50.19 -0.81
N MET A 97 7.44 -51.45 -0.56
CA MET A 97 8.15 -52.62 -1.09
C MET A 97 7.70 -52.94 -2.53
N SER A 98 6.47 -52.59 -2.89
CA SER A 98 5.92 -52.86 -4.23
C SER A 98 4.78 -51.92 -4.56
N ILE A 99 4.71 -51.46 -5.81
CA ILE A 99 3.51 -50.85 -6.39
C ILE A 99 2.60 -51.98 -6.89
N ARG A 100 1.30 -51.92 -6.55
CA ARG A 100 0.30 -52.94 -6.88
C ARG A 100 -0.64 -52.51 -7.99
N ALA A 101 -0.99 -51.23 -8.04
CA ALA A 101 -1.76 -50.60 -9.11
C ALA A 101 -1.23 -49.18 -9.32
N ALA A 102 -1.22 -48.76 -10.58
CA ALA A 102 -0.70 -47.47 -11.00
C ALA A 102 -1.47 -46.96 -12.22
N ASP A 103 -2.37 -46.02 -11.99
CA ASP A 103 -3.01 -45.23 -13.03
C ASP A 103 -3.04 -43.75 -12.64
N ALA A 104 -3.60 -42.91 -13.51
CA ALA A 104 -3.59 -41.46 -13.38
C ALA A 104 -4.36 -40.95 -12.14
N GLN A 105 -5.31 -41.72 -11.60
CA GLN A 105 -6.14 -41.36 -10.45
C GLN A 105 -6.00 -42.33 -9.27
N HIS A 106 -5.31 -43.45 -9.46
CA HIS A 106 -5.21 -44.54 -8.51
C HIS A 106 -3.76 -44.98 -8.33
N LEU A 107 -3.35 -45.10 -7.07
CA LEU A 107 -2.04 -45.60 -6.70
C LEU A 107 -2.17 -46.55 -5.50
N THR A 108 -1.87 -47.83 -5.72
CA THR A 108 -1.83 -48.81 -4.64
C THR A 108 -0.40 -49.19 -4.32
N LEU A 109 0.00 -49.01 -3.06
CA LEU A 109 1.33 -49.32 -2.55
C LEU A 109 1.24 -50.41 -1.49
N ALA A 110 2.13 -51.39 -1.51
CA ALA A 110 2.38 -52.24 -0.35
C ALA A 110 3.54 -51.64 0.43
N VAL A 111 3.28 -51.24 1.67
CA VAL A 111 4.23 -50.58 2.56
C VAL A 111 4.50 -51.52 3.73
N ILE A 112 5.77 -51.74 4.10
CA ILE A 112 6.09 -52.46 5.34
C ILE A 112 6.34 -51.41 6.42
N ARG A 113 5.67 -51.57 7.58
CA ARG A 113 5.96 -50.81 8.80
C ARG A 113 5.95 -51.74 10.00
N ASP A 114 6.97 -51.66 10.85
CA ASP A 114 7.07 -52.47 12.07
C ASP A 114 6.93 -54.00 11.83
N GLY A 115 7.34 -54.49 10.65
CA GLY A 115 7.23 -55.90 10.29
C GLY A 115 5.82 -56.37 9.86
N ALA A 116 4.85 -55.46 9.80
CA ALA A 116 3.53 -55.71 9.22
C ALA A 116 3.39 -55.01 7.86
N CYS A 117 2.69 -55.64 6.92
CA CYS A 117 2.36 -54.99 5.66
C CYS A 117 1.08 -54.17 5.79
N VAL A 118 1.13 -52.94 5.30
CA VAL A 118 -0.02 -52.06 5.09
C VAL A 118 -0.13 -51.75 3.61
N VAL A 119 -1.22 -52.20 2.99
CA VAL A 119 -1.54 -51.79 1.63
C VAL A 119 -2.25 -50.44 1.69
N ARG A 120 -1.71 -49.46 0.97
CA ARG A 120 -2.18 -48.07 0.93
C ARG A 120 -2.76 -47.82 -0.44
N ASP A 121 -4.06 -47.61 -0.49
CA ASP A 121 -4.80 -47.46 -1.72
C ASP A 121 -5.30 -46.03 -1.88
N TYR A 122 -4.62 -45.26 -2.73
CA TYR A 122 -4.91 -43.85 -2.98
C TYR A 122 -5.87 -43.70 -4.15
N THR A 123 -6.94 -42.95 -3.94
CA THR A 123 -7.95 -42.65 -4.97
C THR A 123 -8.19 -41.15 -5.06
N ALA A 124 -7.90 -40.58 -6.22
CA ALA A 124 -8.21 -39.22 -6.61
C ALA A 124 -9.54 -39.17 -7.37
N ASP A 125 -10.60 -38.77 -6.69
CA ASP A 125 -11.94 -38.64 -7.26
C ASP A 125 -12.27 -37.17 -7.50
N THR A 126 -12.21 -36.74 -8.76
CA THR A 126 -12.56 -35.38 -9.17
C THR A 126 -14.07 -35.11 -9.15
N THR A 127 -14.91 -36.16 -9.13
CA THR A 127 -16.37 -36.05 -9.02
C THR A 127 -16.77 -35.82 -7.56
N ALA A 128 -16.22 -36.60 -6.64
CA ALA A 128 -16.37 -36.39 -5.21
C ALA A 128 -15.52 -35.21 -4.68
N LYS A 129 -14.59 -34.70 -5.51
CA LYS A 129 -13.60 -33.67 -5.17
C LYS A 129 -12.75 -34.06 -3.97
N THR A 130 -12.27 -35.29 -3.92
CA THR A 130 -11.44 -35.78 -2.82
C THR A 130 -10.26 -36.60 -3.31
N LEU A 131 -9.10 -36.43 -2.66
CA LEU A 131 -8.06 -37.44 -2.60
C LEU A 131 -8.22 -38.19 -1.28
N SER A 132 -8.35 -39.52 -1.37
CA SER A 132 -8.53 -40.38 -0.19
C SER A 132 -7.56 -41.54 -0.18
N VAL A 133 -7.37 -42.15 0.99
CA VAL A 133 -6.59 -43.37 1.15
C VAL A 133 -7.38 -44.41 1.93
N VAL A 134 -7.39 -45.64 1.45
CA VAL A 134 -7.81 -46.82 2.22
C VAL A 134 -6.56 -47.57 2.66
N SER A 135 -6.51 -47.98 3.93
CA SER A 135 -5.38 -48.75 4.47
C SER A 135 -5.84 -50.15 4.84
N THR A 136 -5.19 -51.15 4.28
CA THR A 136 -5.44 -52.56 4.58
C THR A 136 -4.25 -53.12 5.32
N PHE A 137 -4.44 -53.44 6.60
CA PHE A 137 -3.42 -53.98 7.49
C PHE A 137 -3.41 -55.49 7.40
N TYR A 138 -2.23 -56.09 7.18
CA TYR A 138 -2.01 -57.53 7.15
C TYR A 138 -1.20 -57.98 8.36
N GLU A 139 -1.50 -59.17 8.87
CA GLU A 139 -0.73 -59.77 9.99
C GLU A 139 0.69 -60.21 9.58
N GLN A 140 0.97 -60.32 8.28
CA GLN A 140 2.26 -60.77 7.73
C GLN A 140 2.89 -59.70 6.83
N ALA A 141 4.22 -59.61 6.86
CA ALA A 141 5.02 -58.70 6.01
C ALA A 141 4.86 -58.96 4.49
N SER A 142 4.38 -60.14 4.09
CA SER A 142 4.15 -60.51 2.69
C SER A 142 2.88 -59.90 2.07
N CYS A 143 2.08 -59.15 2.85
CA CYS A 143 0.78 -58.63 2.44
C CYS A 143 -0.20 -59.75 2.04
N SER A 144 -0.19 -60.85 2.80
CA SER A 144 -1.02 -62.03 2.56
C SER A 144 -1.65 -62.52 3.87
N GLY A 145 -2.76 -63.26 3.76
CA GLY A 145 -3.46 -63.82 4.92
C GLY A 145 -4.59 -62.91 5.42
N ALA A 146 -4.89 -63.00 6.72
CA ALA A 146 -5.92 -62.19 7.36
C ALA A 146 -5.56 -60.70 7.28
N SER A 147 -6.56 -59.87 6.98
CA SER A 147 -6.39 -58.43 6.82
C SER A 147 -7.61 -57.66 7.28
N GLU A 148 -7.39 -56.43 7.74
CA GLU A 148 -8.44 -55.48 8.12
C GLU A 148 -8.25 -54.16 7.36
N ALA A 149 -9.32 -53.69 6.71
CA ALA A 149 -9.31 -52.44 5.95
C ALA A 149 -9.98 -51.31 6.73
N THR A 150 -9.36 -50.13 6.72
CA THR A 150 -9.97 -48.92 7.28
C THR A 150 -11.04 -48.36 6.35
N PRO A 151 -12.02 -47.60 6.86
CA PRO A 151 -12.82 -46.75 6.01
C PRO A 151 -11.92 -45.76 5.23
N PRO A 152 -12.36 -45.26 4.05
CA PRO A 152 -11.61 -44.27 3.29
C PRO A 152 -11.35 -43.01 4.12
N LYS A 153 -10.07 -42.65 4.28
CA LYS A 153 -9.65 -41.40 4.91
C LYS A 153 -9.43 -40.35 3.84
N VAL A 154 -10.22 -39.27 3.86
CA VAL A 154 -10.00 -38.12 2.98
C VAL A 154 -8.76 -37.36 3.44
N LEU A 155 -7.80 -37.19 2.54
CA LEU A 155 -6.55 -36.46 2.77
C LEU A 155 -6.63 -35.03 2.28
N LEU A 156 -7.30 -34.83 1.14
CA LEU A 156 -7.49 -33.53 0.53
C LEU A 156 -8.91 -33.42 -0.01
N VAL A 157 -9.57 -32.32 0.35
CA VAL A 157 -10.90 -31.94 -0.13
C VAL A 157 -10.78 -30.91 -1.25
N ARG A 158 -11.87 -30.70 -1.99
CA ARG A 158 -11.94 -29.73 -3.10
C ARG A 158 -10.93 -30.04 -4.20
N TYR A 159 -10.61 -31.32 -4.35
CA TYR A 159 -9.63 -31.82 -5.30
C TYR A 159 -10.09 -31.65 -6.75
N THR A 160 -9.20 -31.18 -7.62
CA THR A 160 -9.53 -30.84 -9.02
C THR A 160 -8.69 -31.57 -10.06
N GLN A 161 -7.55 -32.16 -9.68
CA GLN A 161 -6.62 -32.71 -10.66
C GLN A 161 -7.12 -34.04 -11.29
N PRO A 162 -7.32 -34.11 -12.62
CA PRO A 162 -7.80 -35.33 -13.27
C PRO A 162 -6.70 -36.37 -13.52
N ALA A 163 -5.44 -35.94 -13.63
CA ALA A 163 -4.27 -36.80 -13.76
C ALA A 163 -3.33 -36.51 -12.60
N THR A 164 -3.60 -37.17 -11.47
CA THR A 164 -2.89 -36.98 -10.21
C THR A 164 -1.51 -37.62 -10.28
N PHE A 165 -1.43 -38.87 -10.70
CA PHE A 165 -0.19 -39.64 -10.66
C PHE A 165 0.43 -39.78 -12.05
N THR A 166 1.75 -39.62 -12.11
CA THR A 166 2.57 -39.84 -13.29
C THR A 166 3.74 -40.75 -12.92
N TYR A 167 4.00 -41.75 -13.75
CA TYR A 167 4.99 -42.79 -13.45
C TYR A 167 6.16 -42.70 -14.41
N TRP A 168 7.36 -42.95 -13.90
CA TRP A 168 8.60 -42.86 -14.69
C TRP A 168 9.40 -44.14 -14.54
N GLY A 169 9.96 -44.61 -15.67
CA GLY A 169 10.87 -45.75 -15.69
C GLY A 169 12.32 -45.32 -15.62
N GLU A 170 13.22 -46.05 -16.30
CA GLU A 170 14.63 -45.67 -16.41
C GLU A 170 14.84 -44.38 -17.24
N SER A 171 13.92 -44.10 -18.17
CA SER A 171 13.90 -42.83 -18.90
C SER A 171 13.24 -41.75 -18.04
N GLU A 172 14.00 -40.72 -17.66
CA GLU A 172 13.48 -39.58 -16.90
C GLU A 172 12.78 -38.52 -17.78
N THR A 173 12.77 -38.70 -19.10
CA THR A 173 12.24 -37.71 -20.06
C THR A 173 10.90 -38.09 -20.68
N ILE A 174 10.50 -39.36 -20.60
CA ILE A 174 9.21 -39.84 -21.12
C ILE A 174 8.49 -40.63 -20.01
N PRO A 175 7.31 -40.19 -19.55
CA PRO A 175 6.55 -40.91 -18.54
C PRO A 175 5.97 -42.21 -19.12
N ILE A 176 5.80 -43.21 -18.27
CA ILE A 176 5.11 -44.46 -18.62
C ILE A 176 3.61 -44.13 -18.84
N PRO A 177 3.00 -44.57 -19.95
CA PRO A 177 1.57 -44.39 -20.18
C PRO A 177 0.72 -44.98 -19.04
N SER A 178 -0.35 -44.27 -18.69
CA SER A 178 -1.34 -44.73 -17.70
C SER A 178 -2.55 -45.35 -18.41
N PRO A 179 -3.12 -46.48 -17.90
CA PRO A 179 -2.67 -47.24 -16.74
C PRO A 179 -1.37 -48.01 -17.03
N VAL A 180 -0.52 -48.17 -16.01
CA VAL A 180 0.78 -48.85 -16.15
C VAL A 180 0.57 -50.36 -16.17
N GLU A 181 0.87 -50.99 -17.31
CA GLU A 181 0.73 -52.45 -17.47
C GLU A 181 1.79 -53.24 -16.68
N ASP A 182 3.04 -52.77 -16.65
CA ASP A 182 4.15 -53.42 -15.91
C ASP A 182 4.73 -52.48 -14.84
N VAL A 183 4.13 -52.52 -13.65
CA VAL A 183 4.48 -51.68 -12.50
C VAL A 183 5.90 -51.90 -11.97
N ARG A 184 6.56 -53.02 -12.34
CA ARG A 184 7.94 -53.32 -11.91
C ARG A 184 9.00 -52.41 -12.54
N ASN A 185 8.65 -51.76 -13.64
CA ASN A 185 9.54 -50.83 -14.34
C ASN A 185 9.45 -49.41 -13.79
N ILE A 186 8.57 -49.14 -12.82
CA ILE A 186 8.48 -47.83 -12.17
C ILE A 186 9.71 -47.61 -11.30
N ARG A 187 10.37 -46.47 -11.48
CA ARG A 187 11.53 -46.00 -10.70
C ARG A 187 11.23 -44.71 -9.95
N ARG A 188 10.24 -43.94 -10.40
CA ARG A 188 9.78 -42.72 -9.72
C ARG A 188 8.28 -42.56 -9.90
N VAL A 189 7.62 -42.20 -8.82
CA VAL A 189 6.21 -41.78 -8.81
C VAL A 189 6.19 -40.27 -8.63
N GLN A 190 5.51 -39.57 -9.52
CA GLN A 190 5.25 -38.14 -9.45
C GLN A 190 3.76 -37.93 -9.22
N TRP A 191 3.42 -36.89 -8.47
CA TRP A 191 2.04 -36.47 -8.30
C TRP A 191 1.88 -34.96 -8.36
N GLU A 192 0.72 -34.55 -8.87
CA GLU A 192 0.25 -33.18 -8.86
C GLU A 192 -1.02 -33.13 -8.02
N LEU A 193 -0.97 -32.39 -6.92
CA LEU A 193 -2.13 -32.12 -6.08
C LEU A 193 -2.67 -30.76 -6.47
N ALA A 194 -3.94 -30.69 -6.86
CA ALA A 194 -4.64 -29.44 -7.13
C ALA A 194 -5.96 -29.42 -6.39
N ALA A 195 -6.27 -28.30 -5.73
CA ALA A 195 -7.53 -28.11 -5.04
C ALA A 195 -8.01 -26.66 -5.02
N GLU A 196 -9.32 -26.48 -5.10
CA GLU A 196 -9.96 -25.17 -5.05
C GLU A 196 -9.77 -24.56 -3.65
N PRO A 197 -9.23 -23.33 -3.53
CA PRO A 197 -9.01 -22.69 -2.23
C PRO A 197 -10.30 -22.31 -1.50
N TYR A 198 -11.43 -22.25 -2.21
CA TYR A 198 -12.72 -21.75 -1.72
C TYR A 198 -13.89 -22.55 -2.30
N VAL A 199 -15.02 -22.58 -1.59
CA VAL A 199 -16.24 -23.29 -2.02
C VAL A 199 -17.09 -22.46 -3.01
N ASP A 200 -17.21 -21.15 -2.78
CA ASP A 200 -18.19 -20.29 -3.47
C ASP A 200 -17.53 -19.17 -4.31
N ARG A 201 -16.31 -19.40 -4.81
CA ARG A 201 -15.56 -18.37 -5.53
C ARG A 201 -14.55 -18.97 -6.50
N ASP A 202 -14.55 -18.43 -7.71
CA ASP A 202 -13.50 -18.69 -8.70
C ASP A 202 -12.17 -18.06 -8.24
N ALA A 203 -11.20 -18.92 -7.97
CA ALA A 203 -9.82 -18.58 -7.70
C ALA A 203 -8.95 -19.70 -8.29
N PRO A 204 -7.71 -19.41 -8.71
CA PRO A 204 -6.80 -20.45 -9.17
C PRO A 204 -6.56 -21.46 -8.05
N ASP A 205 -6.44 -22.73 -8.44
CA ASP A 205 -6.19 -23.83 -7.52
C ASP A 205 -4.89 -23.62 -6.74
N VAL A 206 -4.88 -24.11 -5.51
CA VAL A 206 -3.62 -24.33 -4.79
C VAL A 206 -3.05 -25.64 -5.35
N THR A 207 -1.88 -25.54 -5.96
CA THR A 207 -1.22 -26.69 -6.59
C THR A 207 0.11 -27.01 -5.93
N LEU A 208 0.44 -28.29 -5.87
CA LEU A 208 1.74 -28.80 -5.44
C LEU A 208 2.12 -29.98 -6.31
N MET A 209 3.23 -29.85 -7.03
CA MET A 209 3.83 -30.95 -7.76
C MET A 209 5.01 -31.50 -6.97
N SER A 210 5.05 -32.82 -6.82
CA SER A 210 6.08 -33.52 -6.07
C SER A 210 6.37 -34.88 -6.70
N SER A 211 7.51 -35.47 -6.36
CA SER A 211 7.89 -36.80 -6.84
C SER A 211 8.79 -37.50 -5.86
N GLN A 212 8.80 -38.83 -5.91
CA GLN A 212 9.64 -39.67 -5.07
C GLN A 212 10.15 -40.87 -5.87
N PHE A 213 11.45 -41.15 -5.73
CA PHE A 213 12.03 -42.37 -6.25
C PHE A 213 11.51 -43.58 -5.49
N PHE A 214 11.21 -44.64 -6.23
CA PHE A 214 10.73 -45.92 -5.72
C PHE A 214 11.83 -46.96 -5.92
N ASP A 215 12.38 -47.47 -4.80
CA ASP A 215 13.45 -48.46 -4.81
C ASP A 215 12.95 -49.90 -4.60
N GLY A 216 11.68 -50.06 -4.20
CA GLY A 216 11.02 -51.34 -3.96
C GLY A 216 11.59 -52.15 -2.80
N ARG A 217 12.31 -51.52 -1.87
CA ARG A 217 12.97 -52.24 -0.76
C ARG A 217 12.09 -52.35 0.49
N GLY A 218 11.11 -51.45 0.66
CA GLY A 218 10.31 -51.35 1.88
C GLY A 218 11.10 -50.80 3.08
N GLU A 219 10.42 -50.51 4.19
CA GLU A 219 11.12 -50.25 5.47
C GLU A 219 11.88 -51.53 5.88
N SER A 220 13.19 -51.40 6.07
CA SER A 220 14.08 -52.49 6.47
C SER A 220 13.59 -53.08 7.82
N SER A 221 13.16 -54.35 7.81
CA SER A 221 12.77 -55.06 9.03
C SER A 221 13.90 -55.00 10.06
N GLY A 222 13.56 -54.56 11.28
CA GLY A 222 14.50 -54.25 12.36
C GLY A 222 15.40 -55.41 12.79
N SER A 223 16.48 -55.64 12.03
CA SER A 223 17.52 -56.63 12.30
C SER A 223 18.63 -56.11 13.23
N GLY A 224 18.43 -54.98 13.90
CA GLY A 224 19.39 -54.45 14.88
C GLY A 224 20.68 -53.90 14.28
N THR A 225 20.80 -53.80 12.96
CA THR A 225 21.76 -52.87 12.34
C THR A 225 21.17 -51.46 12.43
N PRO A 226 21.91 -50.46 12.97
CA PRO A 226 21.46 -49.07 12.98
C PRO A 226 21.03 -48.67 11.57
N GLU A 227 19.85 -48.09 11.47
CA GLU A 227 19.23 -47.57 10.26
C GLU A 227 20.27 -46.78 9.43
N LEU A 228 20.74 -47.36 8.32
CA LEU A 228 21.69 -46.72 7.38
C LEU A 228 20.97 -45.75 6.41
N GLN A 229 19.75 -45.32 6.72
CA GLN A 229 18.99 -44.38 5.89
C GLN A 229 18.95 -43.00 6.52
N ALA A 230 19.44 -42.01 5.78
CA ALA A 230 19.44 -40.61 6.21
C ALA A 230 18.01 -40.05 6.28
N LYS A 231 17.71 -39.31 7.35
CA LYS A 231 16.38 -38.70 7.57
C LYS A 231 16.38 -37.24 7.12
N ARG A 232 15.19 -36.70 6.81
CA ARG A 232 15.04 -35.31 6.34
C ARG A 232 15.46 -34.32 7.43
N PRO A 233 16.37 -33.38 7.15
CA PRO A 233 16.69 -32.29 8.06
C PRO A 233 15.50 -31.32 8.17
N LEU A 234 15.26 -30.76 9.36
CA LEU A 234 14.27 -29.69 9.53
C LEU A 234 14.97 -28.34 9.41
N LEU A 235 14.71 -27.61 8.32
CA LEU A 235 15.23 -26.27 8.09
C LEU A 235 14.34 -25.24 8.79
N THR A 236 14.95 -24.27 9.47
CA THR A 236 14.28 -23.17 10.19
C THR A 236 14.95 -21.83 9.85
N LEU A 237 14.15 -20.79 9.62
CA LEU A 237 14.66 -19.43 9.41
C LEU A 237 14.98 -18.81 10.77
N THR A 238 16.21 -18.35 10.96
CA THR A 238 16.68 -17.71 12.20
C THR A 238 17.07 -16.26 12.00
N THR A 239 16.77 -15.71 10.82
CA THR A 239 16.99 -14.29 10.51
C THR A 239 16.25 -13.43 11.52
N GLU A 240 16.99 -12.61 12.27
CA GLU A 240 16.43 -11.78 13.35
C GLU A 240 15.37 -10.83 12.82
N VAL A 241 15.67 -10.13 11.72
CA VAL A 241 14.73 -9.23 11.06
C VAL A 241 14.68 -9.48 9.54
N PRO A 242 13.70 -10.27 9.06
CA PRO A 242 13.50 -10.53 7.64
C PRO A 242 13.35 -9.24 6.82
N GLY A 243 13.93 -9.21 5.62
CA GLY A 243 13.94 -8.03 4.75
C GLY A 243 15.09 -7.05 5.02
N ARG A 244 15.58 -6.97 6.26
CA ARG A 244 16.73 -6.12 6.64
C ARG A 244 18.04 -6.90 6.65
N ASP A 245 18.05 -8.02 7.35
CA ASP A 245 19.25 -8.80 7.59
C ASP A 245 19.41 -9.89 6.53
N ALA A 246 20.66 -10.28 6.28
CA ALA A 246 20.97 -11.41 5.40
C ALA A 246 20.25 -12.68 5.90
N PRO A 247 19.61 -13.47 5.01
CA PRO A 247 18.97 -14.73 5.37
C PRO A 247 19.90 -15.64 6.16
N SER A 248 19.59 -15.81 7.44
CA SER A 248 20.22 -16.77 8.34
C SER A 248 19.26 -17.91 8.62
N MET A 249 19.76 -19.13 8.54
CA MET A 249 19.00 -20.36 8.70
C MET A 249 19.77 -21.38 9.52
N THR A 250 19.04 -22.26 10.18
CA THR A 250 19.57 -23.39 10.94
C THR A 250 18.78 -24.64 10.61
N TRP A 251 19.42 -25.80 10.68
CA TRP A 251 18.72 -27.07 10.48
C TRP A 251 19.11 -28.12 11.52
N THR A 252 18.30 -29.17 11.64
CA THR A 252 18.62 -30.33 12.47
C THR A 252 19.29 -31.43 11.64
N ASP A 253 20.21 -32.16 12.26
CA ASP A 253 20.71 -33.43 11.72
C ASP A 253 20.06 -34.60 12.47
N PRO A 254 19.08 -35.28 11.88
CA PRO A 254 18.46 -36.46 12.48
C PRO A 254 19.32 -37.72 12.36
N THR A 255 20.36 -37.74 11.52
CA THR A 255 21.19 -38.91 11.20
C THR A 255 22.68 -38.58 11.13
N PRO A 256 23.28 -38.03 12.21
CA PRO A 256 24.65 -37.49 12.19
C PRO A 256 25.74 -38.53 11.95
N THR A 257 25.47 -39.81 12.20
CA THR A 257 26.40 -40.91 11.88
C THR A 257 26.51 -41.21 10.39
N LEU A 258 25.58 -40.72 9.59
CA LEU A 258 25.53 -40.92 8.13
C LEU A 258 25.89 -39.65 7.35
N THR A 259 25.92 -38.48 8.01
CA THR A 259 26.19 -37.19 7.39
C THR A 259 27.69 -36.95 7.26
N ALA A 260 28.18 -36.80 6.02
CA ALA A 260 29.54 -36.34 5.72
C ALA A 260 29.63 -34.82 5.52
N GLY A 261 28.53 -34.19 5.11
CA GLY A 261 28.44 -32.75 4.88
C GLY A 261 27.02 -32.33 4.52
N TRP A 262 26.86 -31.07 4.14
CA TRP A 262 25.58 -30.49 3.77
C TRP A 262 25.68 -29.79 2.42
N VAL A 263 24.54 -29.67 1.77
CA VAL A 263 24.38 -28.83 0.59
C VAL A 263 23.26 -27.84 0.88
N VAL A 264 23.60 -26.57 0.86
CA VAL A 264 22.60 -25.50 0.90
C VAL A 264 22.30 -25.12 -0.53
N THR A 265 21.03 -25.29 -0.92
CA THR A 265 20.54 -24.87 -2.23
C THR A 265 19.63 -23.66 -2.13
N ARG A 266 19.66 -22.85 -3.17
CA ARG A 266 18.85 -21.66 -3.30
C ARG A 266 18.27 -21.56 -4.70
N ALA A 267 16.96 -21.35 -4.78
CA ALA A 267 16.30 -20.72 -5.92
C ALA A 267 16.14 -19.22 -5.60
N ARG A 268 16.49 -18.34 -6.53
CA ARG A 268 16.29 -16.89 -6.36
C ARG A 268 15.71 -16.25 -7.61
N GLU A 269 14.90 -15.23 -7.41
CA GLU A 269 14.47 -14.31 -8.46
C GLU A 269 14.16 -12.92 -7.92
N ALA A 270 13.92 -11.99 -8.83
CA ALA A 270 13.18 -10.78 -8.53
C ALA A 270 11.77 -11.14 -8.01
N GLU A 271 11.29 -10.42 -6.99
CA GLU A 271 10.01 -10.62 -6.29
C GLU A 271 8.75 -10.89 -7.15
N ARG A 272 8.76 -10.56 -8.44
CA ARG A 272 7.61 -10.74 -9.36
C ARG A 272 7.71 -11.93 -10.31
N LEU A 273 8.78 -12.71 -10.22
CA LEU A 273 9.00 -13.86 -11.08
C LEU A 273 8.75 -15.16 -10.28
N GLU A 274 8.54 -16.25 -11.00
CA GLU A 274 8.41 -17.59 -10.39
C GLU A 274 9.78 -18.11 -9.93
N PRO A 275 9.81 -19.01 -8.91
CA PRO A 275 11.01 -19.69 -8.42
C PRO A 275 11.94 -20.17 -9.54
N GLY A 276 13.13 -19.59 -9.61
CA GLY A 276 14.20 -20.06 -10.47
C GLY A 276 14.64 -21.49 -10.12
N SER A 277 15.53 -22.08 -10.93
CA SER A 277 16.09 -23.39 -10.61
C SER A 277 16.95 -23.33 -9.34
N PHE A 278 16.86 -24.36 -8.49
CA PHE A 278 17.71 -24.49 -7.31
C PHE A 278 19.18 -24.70 -7.72
N LEU A 279 20.06 -23.90 -7.13
CA LEU A 279 21.51 -24.03 -7.28
C LEU A 279 22.15 -24.27 -5.91
N ALA A 280 23.16 -25.14 -5.85
CA ALA A 280 24.00 -25.26 -4.66
C ALA A 280 24.82 -23.97 -4.48
N ILE A 281 24.72 -23.36 -3.30
CA ILE A 281 25.39 -22.10 -2.97
C ILE A 281 26.39 -22.22 -1.83
N ALA A 282 26.32 -23.31 -1.05
CA ALA A 282 27.29 -23.61 0.00
C ALA A 282 27.36 -25.11 0.29
N TRP A 283 28.51 -25.52 0.82
CA TRP A 283 28.84 -26.91 1.15
C TRP A 283 29.38 -27.02 2.59
N PRO A 284 28.55 -26.83 3.63
CA PRO A 284 29.00 -26.92 5.02
C PRO A 284 29.47 -28.33 5.40
N ASP A 285 30.45 -28.43 6.32
CA ASP A 285 30.87 -29.70 6.89
C ASP A 285 29.78 -30.30 7.79
N ALA A 286 29.83 -31.60 8.08
CA ALA A 286 28.80 -32.32 8.86
C ALA A 286 28.42 -31.65 10.19
N GLY A 287 29.41 -31.09 10.91
CA GLY A 287 29.19 -30.41 12.19
C GLY A 287 28.61 -29.00 12.10
N THR A 288 28.48 -28.44 10.89
CA THR A 288 27.94 -27.09 10.68
C THR A 288 26.46 -27.18 10.33
N LEU A 289 25.60 -26.68 11.23
CA LEU A 289 24.13 -26.75 11.10
C LEU A 289 23.47 -25.40 10.86
N THR A 290 24.26 -24.41 10.43
CA THR A 290 23.82 -23.03 10.27
C THR A 290 24.43 -22.44 9.00
N PHE A 291 23.68 -21.57 8.32
CA PHE A 291 24.18 -20.83 7.16
C PHE A 291 23.57 -19.43 7.10
N THR A 292 24.39 -18.45 6.68
CA THR A 292 23.94 -17.09 6.40
C THR A 292 24.26 -16.74 4.95
N ASP A 293 23.22 -16.48 4.15
CA ASP A 293 23.37 -16.07 2.76
C ASP A 293 23.63 -14.56 2.65
N THR A 294 24.89 -14.18 2.51
CA THR A 294 25.33 -12.79 2.30
C THR A 294 25.34 -12.37 0.83
N THR A 295 24.92 -13.26 -0.08
CA THR A 295 25.02 -13.05 -1.54
C THR A 295 23.67 -12.75 -2.20
N LEU A 296 22.56 -12.81 -1.44
CA LEU A 296 21.24 -12.41 -1.91
C LEU A 296 21.20 -10.89 -2.13
N GLN A 297 20.69 -10.42 -3.27
CA GLN A 297 20.68 -9.00 -3.60
C GLN A 297 19.42 -8.29 -3.08
N PRO A 298 19.45 -6.96 -2.87
CA PRO A 298 18.28 -6.17 -2.51
C PRO A 298 17.09 -6.42 -3.44
N GLY A 299 15.94 -6.67 -2.83
CA GLY A 299 14.67 -6.91 -3.52
C GLY A 299 14.53 -8.24 -4.28
N GLU A 300 15.50 -9.14 -4.13
CA GLU A 300 15.32 -10.56 -4.48
C GLU A 300 14.55 -11.31 -3.39
N ARG A 301 13.79 -12.32 -3.83
CA ARG A 301 13.26 -13.40 -3.01
C ARG A 301 14.13 -14.63 -3.23
N ALA A 302 14.33 -15.41 -2.18
CA ALA A 302 14.93 -16.73 -2.28
C ALA A 302 14.13 -17.79 -1.53
N THR A 303 14.12 -18.98 -2.11
CA THR A 303 13.65 -20.22 -1.49
C THR A 303 14.87 -21.10 -1.22
N TYR A 304 15.01 -21.55 0.02
CA TYR A 304 16.12 -22.38 0.47
C TYR A 304 15.66 -23.79 0.78
N VAL A 305 16.51 -24.75 0.41
CA VAL A 305 16.39 -26.17 0.74
C VAL A 305 17.78 -26.69 1.09
N VAL A 306 17.86 -27.53 2.13
CA VAL A 306 19.10 -28.16 2.58
C VAL A 306 18.97 -29.67 2.50
N TYR A 307 20.02 -30.36 2.08
CA TYR A 307 20.13 -31.82 2.16
C TYR A 307 21.54 -32.24 2.58
N ALA A 308 21.66 -33.43 3.16
CA ALA A 308 22.95 -33.98 3.57
C ALA A 308 23.70 -34.61 2.38
N ILE A 309 25.03 -34.50 2.37
CA ILE A 309 25.90 -35.45 1.68
C ILE A 309 26.17 -36.57 2.66
N LEU A 310 25.97 -37.81 2.22
CA LEU A 310 26.14 -38.99 3.07
C LEU A 310 27.58 -39.51 3.03
N THR A 311 27.95 -40.32 4.01
CA THR A 311 29.29 -40.93 4.12
C THR A 311 29.66 -41.85 2.94
N ASP A 312 28.67 -42.31 2.18
CA ASP A 312 28.87 -43.07 0.94
C ASP A 312 28.97 -42.19 -0.32
N GLY A 313 28.89 -40.86 -0.16
CA GLY A 313 28.96 -39.86 -1.23
C GLY A 313 27.63 -39.56 -1.92
N SER A 314 26.53 -40.23 -1.55
CA SER A 314 25.19 -39.96 -2.08
C SER A 314 24.53 -38.76 -1.40
N ASN A 315 23.42 -38.27 -1.96
CA ASN A 315 22.62 -37.19 -1.36
C ASN A 315 21.48 -37.77 -0.53
N GLY A 316 21.33 -37.27 0.71
CA GLY A 316 20.19 -37.55 1.57
C GLY A 316 18.92 -36.81 1.13
N PRO A 317 17.78 -37.08 1.78
CA PRO A 317 16.51 -36.44 1.42
C PRO A 317 16.49 -34.95 1.80
N SER A 318 15.84 -34.13 0.99
CA SER A 318 15.73 -32.68 1.18
C SER A 318 14.88 -32.27 2.39
N SER A 319 15.23 -31.13 3.00
CA SER A 319 14.45 -30.43 4.02
C SER A 319 13.10 -29.93 3.51
N ASN A 320 12.30 -29.35 4.41
CA ASN A 320 11.28 -28.37 4.03
C ASN A 320 11.91 -27.16 3.31
N SER A 321 11.12 -26.44 2.53
CA SER A 321 11.53 -25.17 1.94
C SER A 321 11.27 -24.00 2.89
N ILE A 322 12.10 -22.97 2.77
CA ILE A 322 11.90 -21.68 3.45
C ILE A 322 12.01 -20.55 2.47
N ASP A 323 11.01 -19.67 2.49
CA ASP A 323 11.00 -18.44 1.71
C ASP A 323 11.41 -17.24 2.55
N THR A 324 12.31 -16.44 2.00
CA THR A 324 12.73 -15.15 2.56
C THR A 324 13.19 -14.22 1.45
N GLY A 325 13.52 -12.98 1.79
CA GLY A 325 14.00 -12.02 0.81
C GLY A 325 14.47 -10.74 1.46
N LEU A 326 14.97 -9.83 0.63
CA LEU A 326 15.49 -8.55 1.06
C LEU A 326 14.57 -7.41 0.59
N ARG A 327 14.54 -6.32 1.36
CA ARG A 327 13.89 -5.08 0.93
C ARG A 327 14.56 -4.51 -0.33
N PRO A 328 13.87 -3.65 -1.11
CA PRO A 328 14.46 -3.02 -2.27
C PRO A 328 15.59 -2.06 -1.90
N ASP A 329 16.35 -1.63 -2.91
CA ASP A 329 17.31 -0.55 -2.75
C ASP A 329 16.66 0.79 -2.40
N VAL A 330 17.47 1.68 -1.81
CA VAL A 330 17.03 3.06 -1.56
C VAL A 330 16.76 3.76 -2.89
N VAL A 331 15.65 4.50 -2.95
CA VAL A 331 15.32 5.31 -4.14
C VAL A 331 16.36 6.43 -4.32
N THR A 332 16.72 6.72 -5.55
CA THR A 332 17.65 7.82 -5.89
C THR A 332 17.05 8.75 -6.94
N GLY A 333 17.66 9.92 -7.14
CA GLY A 333 17.25 10.86 -8.19
C GLY A 333 15.83 11.41 -8.02
N VAL A 334 15.34 11.54 -6.79
CA VAL A 334 14.02 12.13 -6.54
C VAL A 334 14.05 13.63 -6.91
N VAL A 335 13.08 14.07 -7.70
CA VAL A 335 12.92 15.46 -8.15
C VAL A 335 11.47 15.87 -7.98
N ALA A 336 11.21 17.05 -7.43
CA ALA A 336 9.87 17.59 -7.25
C ALA A 336 9.70 18.89 -8.05
N THR A 337 8.84 18.87 -9.06
CA THR A 337 8.59 19.96 -10.01
C THR A 337 7.21 20.57 -9.77
N GLY A 338 7.19 21.87 -9.54
CA GLY A 338 5.98 22.64 -9.31
C GLY A 338 5.19 22.93 -10.57
N GLN A 339 3.86 22.89 -10.44
CA GLN A 339 2.87 23.29 -11.44
C GLN A 339 1.88 24.27 -10.80
N PRO A 340 1.01 24.97 -11.56
CA PRO A 340 0.13 25.96 -10.96
C PRO A 340 -0.70 25.46 -9.77
N THR A 341 -1.21 24.23 -9.86
CA THR A 341 -2.09 23.60 -8.85
C THR A 341 -1.69 22.15 -8.55
N ALA A 342 -0.42 21.83 -8.71
CA ALA A 342 0.09 20.49 -8.39
C ALA A 342 1.60 20.51 -8.19
N ILE A 343 2.13 19.46 -7.57
CA ILE A 343 3.56 19.18 -7.54
C ILE A 343 3.76 17.77 -8.12
N LYS A 344 4.57 17.66 -9.17
CA LYS A 344 4.96 16.40 -9.77
C LYS A 344 6.27 15.91 -9.15
N VAL A 345 6.27 14.70 -8.63
CA VAL A 345 7.43 14.04 -8.02
C VAL A 345 7.85 12.89 -8.93
N ASP A 346 9.10 12.91 -9.40
CA ASP A 346 9.71 11.88 -10.25
C ASP A 346 10.92 11.28 -9.53
N TRP A 347 11.26 10.02 -9.79
CA TRP A 347 12.43 9.35 -9.22
C TRP A 347 13.00 8.28 -10.15
N VAL A 348 14.20 7.77 -9.83
CA VAL A 348 14.79 6.62 -10.53
C VAL A 348 14.22 5.33 -9.94
N ALA A 349 13.91 4.35 -10.80
CA ALA A 349 13.44 3.04 -10.36
C ALA A 349 14.47 2.37 -9.44
N ALA A 350 14.05 1.96 -8.24
CA ALA A 350 14.89 1.21 -7.31
C ALA A 350 14.89 -0.28 -7.66
N ILE A 351 16.03 -0.93 -7.50
CA ILE A 351 16.19 -2.37 -7.75
C ILE A 351 15.29 -3.16 -6.79
N GLY A 352 14.50 -4.06 -7.38
CA GLY A 352 13.58 -4.96 -6.68
C GLY A 352 12.36 -4.31 -6.03
N ALA A 353 12.05 -3.05 -6.37
CA ALA A 353 10.82 -2.40 -5.96
C ALA A 353 9.61 -2.93 -6.75
N THR A 354 8.56 -3.37 -6.05
CA THR A 354 7.26 -3.72 -6.64
C THR A 354 6.22 -2.61 -6.49
N GLY A 355 6.57 -1.54 -5.77
CA GLY A 355 5.84 -0.28 -5.74
C GLY A 355 6.56 0.74 -4.88
N TYR A 356 5.94 1.88 -4.65
CA TYR A 356 6.53 2.95 -3.85
C TYR A 356 5.51 3.58 -2.90
N ASP A 357 5.97 3.93 -1.71
CA ASP A 357 5.24 4.78 -0.78
C ASP A 357 5.79 6.21 -0.89
N VAL A 358 4.91 7.18 -1.13
CA VAL A 358 5.26 8.60 -1.23
C VAL A 358 4.77 9.32 0.02
N TYR A 359 5.71 9.86 0.80
CA TYR A 359 5.45 10.63 2.00
C TYR A 359 5.49 12.13 1.70
N ARG A 360 4.51 12.86 2.18
CA ARG A 360 4.43 14.32 2.15
C ARG A 360 4.49 14.86 3.57
N ASP A 361 5.43 15.76 3.84
CA ASP A 361 5.67 16.36 5.16
C ASP A 361 5.80 15.32 6.29
N GLY A 362 6.35 14.15 5.95
CA GLY A 362 6.56 13.03 6.87
C GLY A 362 5.39 12.03 6.98
N SER A 363 4.21 12.34 6.46
CA SER A 363 3.03 11.45 6.44
C SER A 363 2.82 10.79 5.08
N LEU A 364 2.34 9.55 5.07
CA LEU A 364 2.07 8.80 3.84
C LEU A 364 0.98 9.51 3.03
N ALA A 365 1.31 10.01 1.85
CA ALA A 365 0.38 10.67 0.95
C ALA A 365 -0.21 9.69 -0.08
N ALA A 366 0.61 8.78 -0.59
CA ALA A 366 0.19 7.83 -1.60
C ALA A 366 0.98 6.52 -1.54
N ASN A 367 0.32 5.44 -1.93
CA ASN A 367 0.93 4.17 -2.30
C ASN A 367 0.76 4.04 -3.81
N VAL A 368 1.86 3.94 -4.54
CA VAL A 368 1.85 3.78 -5.99
C VAL A 368 2.42 2.42 -6.37
N GLY A 369 1.96 1.86 -7.51
CA GLY A 369 2.51 0.63 -8.07
C GLY A 369 3.95 0.82 -8.56
N ALA A 370 4.42 -0.01 -9.48
CA ALA A 370 5.74 0.14 -10.10
C ALA A 370 5.77 1.28 -11.14
N THR A 371 5.36 2.47 -10.72
CA THR A 371 5.56 3.74 -11.43
C THR A 371 6.70 4.50 -10.76
N THR A 372 7.33 5.39 -11.51
CA THR A 372 8.42 6.25 -11.02
C THR A 372 8.01 7.71 -10.94
N THR A 373 6.70 7.97 -10.91
CA THR A 373 6.14 9.32 -10.85
C THR A 373 4.88 9.36 -10.00
N TYR A 374 4.66 10.49 -9.33
CA TYR A 374 3.48 10.81 -8.55
C TYR A 374 3.13 12.28 -8.74
N THR A 375 1.85 12.59 -8.97
CA THR A 375 1.37 13.98 -9.05
C THR A 375 0.48 14.28 -7.86
N ASP A 376 0.92 15.20 -7.01
CA ASP A 376 0.17 15.69 -5.86
C ASP A 376 -0.67 16.89 -6.27
N ALA A 377 -1.99 16.70 -6.37
CA ALA A 377 -2.93 17.76 -6.71
C ALA A 377 -3.20 18.67 -5.51
N LEU A 378 -2.95 19.97 -5.67
CA LEU A 378 -2.93 20.95 -4.58
C LEU A 378 -3.61 22.26 -5.00
N ALA A 379 -3.89 23.12 -4.04
CA ALA A 379 -4.28 24.50 -4.36
C ALA A 379 -3.05 25.36 -4.68
N TYR A 380 -3.29 26.59 -5.14
CA TYR A 380 -2.28 27.63 -5.20
C TYR A 380 -1.71 27.94 -3.80
N GLY A 381 -0.43 28.30 -3.70
CA GLY A 381 0.20 28.71 -2.44
C GLY A 381 0.64 27.56 -1.54
N HIS A 382 1.03 26.41 -2.10
CA HIS A 382 1.49 25.24 -1.36
C HIS A 382 2.97 24.94 -1.61
N THR A 383 3.66 24.51 -0.56
CA THR A 383 5.02 23.94 -0.60
C THR A 383 5.07 22.71 0.28
N HIS A 384 5.73 21.65 -0.18
CA HIS A 384 5.79 20.39 0.57
C HIS A 384 7.15 19.70 0.44
N ASP A 385 7.47 18.90 1.45
CA ASP A 385 8.63 18.01 1.46
C ASP A 385 8.19 16.60 1.07
N TYR A 386 8.91 15.98 0.13
CA TYR A 386 8.58 14.62 -0.34
C TYR A 386 9.70 13.63 -0.04
N ARG A 387 9.33 12.44 0.43
CA ARG A 387 10.22 11.29 0.56
C ARG A 387 9.59 10.09 -0.13
N VAL A 388 10.40 9.28 -0.81
CA VAL A 388 9.93 8.09 -1.51
C VAL A 388 10.61 6.86 -0.92
N VAL A 389 9.82 5.87 -0.55
CA VAL A 389 10.30 4.57 -0.06
C VAL A 389 9.94 3.52 -1.11
N ALA A 390 10.92 2.78 -1.60
CA ALA A 390 10.67 1.62 -2.43
C ALA A 390 10.07 0.49 -1.58
N THR A 391 9.09 -0.23 -2.12
CA THR A 391 8.37 -1.28 -1.37
C THR A 391 8.36 -2.59 -2.15
N ASN A 392 8.48 -3.70 -1.40
CA ASN A 392 8.12 -5.06 -1.79
C ASN A 392 7.46 -5.75 -0.57
N ARG A 393 7.14 -7.05 -0.63
CA ARG A 393 6.50 -7.73 0.50
C ARG A 393 7.40 -7.77 1.74
N TRP A 394 8.73 -7.82 1.54
CA TRP A 394 9.71 -7.88 2.63
C TRP A 394 9.89 -6.54 3.34
N GLU A 395 9.91 -5.41 2.60
CA GLU A 395 9.84 -4.07 3.20
C GLU A 395 8.51 -3.86 3.94
N GLN A 396 7.41 -4.41 3.44
CA GLN A 396 6.10 -4.35 4.12
C GLN A 396 6.10 -5.19 5.41
N LYS A 397 6.63 -6.42 5.36
CA LYS A 397 6.82 -7.29 6.54
C LYS A 397 7.68 -6.61 7.60
N LEU A 398 8.78 -5.98 7.17
CA LEU A 398 9.65 -5.19 8.04
C LEU A 398 8.92 -3.99 8.67
N THR A 399 8.04 -3.35 7.91
CA THR A 399 7.34 -2.12 8.36
C THR A 399 6.16 -2.44 9.27
N THR A 400 5.31 -3.39 8.93
CA THR A 400 4.01 -3.62 9.63
C THR A 400 3.91 -4.98 10.31
N GLY A 401 4.96 -5.81 10.24
CA GLY A 401 4.92 -7.19 10.71
C GLY A 401 4.13 -8.13 9.80
N SER A 402 3.62 -7.64 8.66
CA SER A 402 2.82 -8.41 7.71
C SER A 402 3.33 -8.22 6.29
N GLU A 403 3.47 -9.33 5.55
CA GLU A 403 3.92 -9.34 4.14
C GLU A 403 3.00 -8.55 3.20
N THR A 404 1.73 -8.35 3.60
CA THR A 404 0.74 -7.61 2.80
C THR A 404 0.41 -6.23 3.41
N GLY A 405 0.92 -5.94 4.60
CA GLY A 405 0.52 -4.79 5.39
C GLY A 405 1.21 -3.52 4.91
N ARG A 406 0.51 -2.73 4.09
CA ARG A 406 0.91 -1.35 3.79
C ARG A 406 0.55 -0.43 4.95
N LEU A 407 1.29 0.67 5.07
CA LEU A 407 0.89 1.73 5.97
C LEU A 407 -0.39 2.41 5.45
N PRO A 408 -1.36 2.71 6.32
CA PRO A 408 -2.49 3.57 5.99
C PRO A 408 -2.04 4.97 5.54
N ILE A 409 -2.78 5.56 4.60
CA ILE A 409 -2.60 6.96 4.21
C ILE A 409 -2.73 7.85 5.45
N GLY A 410 -1.80 8.80 5.61
CA GLY A 410 -1.69 9.72 6.74
C GLY A 410 -0.69 9.30 7.80
N ASP A 411 -0.32 8.02 7.87
CA ASP A 411 0.64 7.53 8.86
C ASP A 411 2.05 8.07 8.61
N ALA A 412 2.74 8.42 9.70
CA ALA A 412 4.08 8.97 9.62
C ALA A 412 5.12 7.92 9.25
N ILE A 413 6.14 8.32 8.49
CA ILE A 413 7.31 7.49 8.14
C ILE A 413 8.17 7.11 9.35
N THR A 414 7.98 7.79 10.48
CA THR A 414 8.71 7.58 11.75
C THR A 414 7.92 6.73 12.74
N LYS A 415 6.79 6.14 12.33
CA LYS A 415 6.00 5.26 13.20
C LYS A 415 6.88 4.13 13.73
N THR A 416 6.71 3.73 14.99
CA THR A 416 7.51 2.65 15.57
C THR A 416 7.21 1.33 14.85
N TYR A 417 8.24 0.69 14.30
CA TYR A 417 8.12 -0.53 13.49
C TYR A 417 8.82 -1.72 14.15
N SER A 418 8.28 -2.91 13.93
CA SER A 418 8.92 -4.18 14.28
C SER A 418 10.01 -4.50 13.25
N GLY A 419 11.21 -3.92 13.40
CA GLY A 419 12.32 -4.24 12.49
C GLY A 419 13.33 -3.14 12.19
N GLY A 420 13.12 -1.91 12.70
CA GLY A 420 14.10 -0.82 12.61
C GLY A 420 13.69 0.29 11.64
N VAL A 421 14.68 1.05 11.16
CA VAL A 421 14.46 2.28 10.36
C VAL A 421 14.22 1.94 8.89
N ARG A 422 13.15 2.50 8.32
CA ARG A 422 12.86 2.40 6.88
C ARG A 422 13.89 3.17 6.06
N LEU A 423 14.33 2.58 4.95
CA LEU A 423 15.22 3.27 4.01
C LEU A 423 14.42 4.21 3.13
N ALA A 424 14.23 5.43 3.62
CA ALA A 424 13.68 6.50 2.82
C ALA A 424 14.75 7.10 1.94
N SER A 425 14.45 7.26 0.65
CA SER A 425 15.12 8.31 -0.09
C SER A 425 14.69 9.64 0.51
N ALA A 426 15.67 10.49 0.78
CA ALA A 426 15.42 11.82 1.27
C ALA A 426 15.68 12.80 0.13
N VAL A 427 14.64 13.47 -0.32
CA VAL A 427 14.78 14.84 -0.79
C VAL A 427 14.12 15.72 0.26
N THR A 428 14.93 16.19 1.19
CA THR A 428 14.58 17.37 1.97
C THR A 428 14.26 18.48 0.97
N ALA A 429 13.23 19.30 1.20
CA ALA A 429 12.99 20.45 0.34
C ALA A 429 14.29 21.18 0.00
N ALA A 430 14.79 21.00 -1.21
CA ALA A 430 14.22 21.77 -2.29
C ALA A 430 15.05 21.70 -3.57
N ALA A 431 14.32 21.60 -4.67
CA ALA A 431 14.36 22.53 -5.80
C ALA A 431 13.01 22.35 -6.52
N GLY A 432 12.05 23.27 -6.34
CA GLY A 432 10.85 23.33 -7.19
C GLY A 432 9.53 22.77 -6.66
N ALA A 433 9.44 22.22 -5.44
CA ALA A 433 8.20 21.65 -4.88
C ALA A 433 7.18 22.71 -4.40
N PHE A 434 6.78 23.63 -5.27
CA PHE A 434 5.83 24.71 -4.96
C PHE A 434 4.77 24.82 -6.03
N THR A 435 3.53 25.07 -5.64
CA THR A 435 2.51 25.48 -6.61
C THR A 435 2.67 26.95 -7.01
N ALA A 436 1.90 27.41 -8.00
CA ALA A 436 1.84 28.86 -8.27
C ALA A 436 1.28 29.59 -7.04
N PRO A 437 1.62 30.87 -6.84
CA PRO A 437 1.22 31.59 -5.63
C PRO A 437 -0.30 31.71 -5.49
N ALA A 438 -0.79 31.75 -4.25
CA ALA A 438 -2.19 32.14 -4.01
C ALA A 438 -2.40 33.63 -4.34
N ALA A 439 -3.65 34.00 -4.67
CA ALA A 439 -3.98 35.38 -5.00
C ALA A 439 -3.57 36.34 -3.87
N PRO A 440 -2.83 37.42 -4.17
CA PRO A 440 -2.51 38.44 -3.17
C PRO A 440 -3.77 39.20 -2.77
N THR A 441 -3.69 39.93 -1.66
CA THR A 441 -4.64 41.02 -1.41
C THR A 441 -4.00 42.33 -1.83
N ILE A 442 -4.81 43.27 -2.31
CA ILE A 442 -4.33 44.60 -2.69
C ILE A 442 -5.18 45.69 -2.04
N THR A 443 -4.57 46.84 -1.81
CA THR A 443 -5.27 48.09 -1.52
C THR A 443 -4.96 49.10 -2.61
N ALA A 444 -5.89 50.01 -2.89
CA ALA A 444 -5.68 51.12 -3.80
C ALA A 444 -6.09 52.41 -3.10
N THR A 445 -5.12 53.27 -2.82
CA THR A 445 -5.31 54.53 -2.09
C THR A 445 -5.19 55.69 -3.07
N PRO A 446 -6.25 56.50 -3.27
CA PRO A 446 -6.16 57.71 -4.07
C PRO A 446 -5.34 58.78 -3.34
N ASN A 447 -4.44 59.42 -4.07
CA ASN A 447 -3.56 60.47 -3.58
C ASN A 447 -4.08 61.87 -3.96
N ALA A 448 -3.61 62.91 -3.26
CA ALA A 448 -4.07 64.29 -3.48
C ALA A 448 -3.72 64.87 -4.87
N ASN A 449 -2.75 64.28 -5.56
CA ASN A 449 -2.21 64.70 -6.87
C ASN A 449 -2.79 63.88 -8.03
N TRP A 450 -4.01 63.36 -7.88
CA TRP A 450 -4.69 62.51 -8.87
C TRP A 450 -3.88 61.29 -9.34
N SER A 451 -3.17 60.66 -8.40
CA SER A 451 -2.56 59.34 -8.60
C SER A 451 -3.19 58.31 -7.66
N ASN A 452 -3.00 57.02 -7.93
CA ASN A 452 -3.41 55.93 -7.05
C ASN A 452 -2.18 55.13 -6.63
N THR A 453 -1.96 54.95 -5.32
CA THR A 453 -0.97 54.00 -4.81
C THR A 453 -1.63 52.65 -4.64
N VAL A 454 -1.17 51.65 -5.37
CA VAL A 454 -1.61 50.26 -5.25
C VAL A 454 -0.56 49.51 -4.45
N THR A 455 -0.97 48.88 -3.36
CA THR A 455 -0.08 48.13 -2.47
C THR A 455 -0.55 46.69 -2.39
N ARG A 456 0.37 45.74 -2.54
CA ARG A 456 0.10 44.31 -2.34
C ARG A 456 0.41 43.87 -0.92
N THR A 457 -0.32 42.86 -0.46
CA THR A 457 0.04 42.02 0.66
C THR A 457 0.08 40.57 0.19
N TYR A 458 1.14 39.86 0.55
CA TYR A 458 1.33 38.47 0.17
C TYR A 458 0.24 37.57 0.77
N ALA A 459 -0.19 36.57 0.01
CA ALA A 459 -0.99 35.49 0.55
C ALA A 459 -0.16 34.60 1.48
N ALA A 460 -0.82 34.02 2.48
CA ALA A 460 -0.18 32.99 3.29
C ALA A 460 0.09 31.73 2.45
N TRP A 461 1.19 31.06 2.75
CA TRP A 461 1.57 29.80 2.13
C TRP A 461 1.35 28.65 3.10
N VAL A 462 0.96 27.48 2.57
CA VAL A 462 0.91 26.24 3.34
C VAL A 462 2.23 25.49 3.16
N GLY A 463 2.87 25.13 4.28
CA GLY A 463 4.12 24.37 4.34
C GLY A 463 5.38 25.20 4.65
N THR A 464 6.50 24.50 4.85
CA THR A 464 7.73 25.02 5.49
C THR A 464 8.85 25.42 4.53
N GLY A 465 8.65 25.38 3.20
CA GLY A 465 9.71 25.59 2.21
C GLY A 465 10.48 26.94 2.37
N PRO A 466 11.72 27.07 1.89
CA PRO A 466 12.45 28.34 2.00
C PRO A 466 11.77 29.48 1.20
N THR A 467 11.95 30.72 1.63
CA THR A 467 11.42 31.93 0.94
C THR A 467 12.17 32.25 -0.36
N SER A 468 13.37 31.69 -0.54
CA SER A 468 14.13 31.64 -1.80
C SER A 468 15.13 30.48 -1.79
N LYS A 469 15.28 29.74 -2.90
CA LYS A 469 16.37 28.76 -3.08
C LYS A 469 16.80 28.72 -4.55
N ALA A 470 18.11 28.78 -4.81
CA ALA A 470 18.71 28.68 -6.14
C ALA A 470 18.12 29.63 -7.22
N GLY A 471 17.75 30.87 -6.84
CA GLY A 471 17.18 31.85 -7.79
C GLY A 471 15.70 31.65 -8.13
N ALA A 472 15.03 30.63 -7.57
CA ALA A 472 13.58 30.52 -7.57
C ALA A 472 13.03 31.12 -6.26
N ALA A 473 12.40 32.29 -6.37
CA ALA A 473 11.67 32.91 -5.27
C ALA A 473 10.25 32.32 -5.20
N ARG A 474 9.68 32.26 -3.98
CA ARG A 474 8.25 31.91 -3.77
C ARG A 474 7.32 32.77 -4.63
N ASP A 475 7.72 34.03 -4.80
CA ASP A 475 7.10 35.02 -5.67
C ASP A 475 8.21 35.77 -6.42
N ARG A 476 8.17 35.78 -7.76
CA ARG A 476 9.10 36.57 -8.60
C ARG A 476 8.64 38.00 -8.82
N GLY A 477 7.35 38.26 -8.58
CA GLY A 477 6.74 39.56 -8.74
C GLY A 477 5.22 39.47 -8.76
N TRP A 478 4.56 40.61 -8.91
CA TRP A 478 3.12 40.70 -9.13
C TRP A 478 2.82 41.44 -10.42
N GLU A 479 1.78 40.98 -11.08
CA GLU A 479 1.16 41.62 -12.23
C GLU A 479 -0.09 42.35 -11.77
N VAL A 480 -0.31 43.56 -12.26
CA VAL A 480 -1.45 44.39 -11.92
C VAL A 480 -2.18 44.76 -13.19
N GLN A 481 -3.50 44.58 -13.17
CA GLN A 481 -4.38 45.10 -14.19
C GLN A 481 -5.22 46.25 -13.64
N ALA A 482 -5.53 47.20 -14.50
CA ALA A 482 -6.44 48.30 -14.21
C ALA A 482 -7.57 48.37 -15.24
N ALA A 483 -8.73 48.83 -14.79
CA ALA A 483 -9.90 49.09 -15.63
C ALA A 483 -10.57 50.41 -15.22
N PRO A 484 -11.19 51.16 -16.14
CA PRO A 484 -12.17 52.18 -15.76
C PRO A 484 -13.38 51.55 -15.05
N LEU A 485 -14.25 52.39 -14.47
CA LEU A 485 -15.49 51.94 -13.82
C LEU A 485 -16.34 51.06 -14.74
N THR A 486 -16.50 51.49 -16.00
CA THR A 486 -17.17 50.76 -17.07
C THR A 486 -16.14 50.43 -18.16
N GLY A 487 -15.74 49.17 -18.25
CA GLY A 487 -14.75 48.70 -19.24
C GLY A 487 -14.04 47.42 -18.82
N GLY A 488 -13.14 46.93 -19.67
CA GLY A 488 -12.32 45.74 -19.42
C GLY A 488 -11.04 46.05 -18.65
N PHE A 489 -10.43 45.02 -18.06
CA PHE A 489 -9.09 45.08 -17.47
C PHE A 489 -8.01 45.07 -18.54
N THR A 490 -6.98 45.87 -18.31
CA THR A 490 -5.77 45.94 -19.14
C THR A 490 -4.54 45.86 -18.24
N ASP A 491 -3.46 45.25 -18.74
CA ASP A 491 -2.21 45.13 -18.00
C ASP A 491 -1.61 46.52 -17.74
N LEU A 492 -1.30 46.78 -16.48
CA LEU A 492 -0.70 48.05 -16.02
C LEU A 492 0.78 47.84 -15.68
N TRP A 493 1.09 46.81 -14.90
CA TRP A 493 2.45 46.46 -14.50
C TRP A 493 2.64 44.95 -14.55
N SER A 494 3.83 44.50 -14.95
CA SER A 494 4.24 43.09 -14.92
C SER A 494 5.48 42.91 -14.06
N GLU A 495 5.58 41.74 -13.41
CA GLU A 495 6.74 41.27 -12.64
C GLU A 495 7.35 42.30 -11.65
N SER A 496 6.52 43.17 -11.09
CA SER A 496 6.98 44.16 -10.11
C SER A 496 7.47 43.46 -8.84
N THR A 497 8.63 43.82 -8.32
CA THR A 497 9.11 43.33 -7.03
C THR A 497 8.73 44.27 -5.88
N ALA A 498 8.46 45.54 -6.18
CA ALA A 498 8.05 46.55 -5.20
C ALA A 498 6.71 46.18 -4.54
N ALA A 499 6.60 46.38 -3.22
CA ALA A 499 5.35 46.12 -2.49
C ALA A 499 4.23 47.10 -2.82
N ALA A 500 4.58 48.30 -3.28
CA ALA A 500 3.65 49.34 -3.70
C ALA A 500 4.11 49.97 -5.02
N GLN A 501 3.15 50.35 -5.86
CA GLN A 501 3.34 51.00 -7.15
C GLN A 501 2.35 52.16 -7.30
N THR A 502 2.70 53.20 -8.04
CA THR A 502 1.86 54.40 -8.20
C THR A 502 1.39 54.55 -9.64
N HIS A 503 0.07 54.52 -9.85
CA HIS A 503 -0.58 54.81 -11.12
C HIS A 503 -0.86 56.32 -11.19
N SER A 504 0.00 57.05 -11.90
CA SER A 504 -0.06 58.50 -12.06
C SER A 504 -1.12 58.95 -13.07
N SER A 505 -1.37 60.26 -13.11
CA SER A 505 -2.15 60.94 -14.17
C SER A 505 -3.57 60.38 -14.34
N ARG A 506 -4.29 60.18 -13.22
CA ARG A 506 -5.68 59.72 -13.25
C ARG A 506 -6.64 60.90 -13.47
N PRO A 507 -7.69 60.75 -14.28
CA PRO A 507 -8.70 61.81 -14.42
C PRO A 507 -9.35 62.12 -13.06
N ALA A 508 -9.54 63.40 -12.77
CA ALA A 508 -10.21 63.85 -11.55
C ALA A 508 -11.65 63.29 -11.48
N GLY A 509 -12.09 62.86 -10.30
CA GLY A 509 -13.42 62.26 -10.12
C GLY A 509 -13.62 60.88 -10.76
N ALA A 510 -12.62 60.29 -11.44
CA ALA A 510 -12.77 58.98 -12.06
C ALA A 510 -12.47 57.83 -11.08
N THR A 511 -13.28 56.77 -11.15
CA THR A 511 -13.01 55.49 -10.47
C THR A 511 -12.15 54.60 -11.35
N THR A 512 -11.05 54.11 -10.78
CA THR A 512 -10.23 53.06 -11.39
C THR A 512 -10.34 51.78 -10.56
N ARG A 513 -10.60 50.66 -11.22
CA ARG A 513 -10.62 49.32 -10.65
C ARG A 513 -9.27 48.66 -10.85
N TYR A 514 -8.80 47.92 -9.86
CA TYR A 514 -7.53 47.20 -9.88
C TYR A 514 -7.74 45.75 -9.47
N GLN A 515 -6.99 44.85 -10.09
CA GLN A 515 -6.79 43.48 -9.63
C GLN A 515 -5.34 43.09 -9.85
N ALA A 516 -4.82 42.18 -9.03
CA ALA A 516 -3.44 41.76 -9.16
C ALA A 516 -3.23 40.28 -8.89
N ARG A 517 -2.20 39.68 -9.47
CA ARG A 517 -1.79 38.30 -9.21
C ARG A 517 -0.28 38.22 -9.02
N THR A 518 0.18 37.20 -8.31
CA THR A 518 1.60 36.91 -8.10
C THR A 518 2.02 35.73 -8.96
N CYS A 519 3.27 35.75 -9.45
CA CYS A 519 3.80 34.70 -10.31
C CYS A 519 5.13 34.17 -9.77
N ASN A 520 5.40 32.88 -10.02
CA ASN A 520 6.66 32.23 -9.70
C ASN A 520 7.07 31.26 -10.83
N ALA A 521 8.06 30.40 -10.56
CA ALA A 521 8.55 29.42 -11.54
C ALA A 521 7.50 28.40 -12.00
N SER A 522 6.50 28.14 -11.18
CA SER A 522 5.41 27.19 -11.45
C SER A 522 4.24 27.85 -12.20
N GLY A 523 4.25 29.17 -12.35
CA GLY A 523 3.22 29.95 -13.06
C GLY A 523 2.65 31.11 -12.24
N CYS A 524 1.59 31.71 -12.77
CA CYS A 524 0.85 32.79 -12.12
C CYS A 524 -0.35 32.28 -11.33
N GLY A 525 -0.55 32.85 -10.16
CA GLY A 525 -1.72 32.65 -9.33
C GLY A 525 -2.98 33.30 -9.90
N PRO A 526 -4.14 33.10 -9.24
CA PRO A 526 -5.36 33.81 -9.56
C PRO A 526 -5.23 35.31 -9.28
N TYR A 527 -6.03 36.11 -9.99
CA TYR A 527 -6.20 37.52 -9.66
C TYR A 527 -6.88 37.71 -8.29
N SER A 528 -6.47 38.75 -7.58
CA SER A 528 -7.07 39.23 -6.35
C SER A 528 -8.53 39.63 -6.59
N PRO A 529 -9.35 39.72 -5.52
CA PRO A 529 -10.57 40.50 -5.58
C PRO A 529 -10.30 41.91 -6.10
N VAL A 530 -11.25 42.45 -6.86
CA VAL A 530 -11.15 43.79 -7.43
C VAL A 530 -11.26 44.84 -6.33
N VAL A 531 -10.33 45.80 -6.30
CA VAL A 531 -10.42 47.00 -5.47
C VAL A 531 -10.61 48.23 -6.33
N SER A 532 -11.28 49.25 -5.81
CA SER A 532 -11.56 50.48 -6.54
C SER A 532 -10.97 51.67 -5.79
N ALA A 533 -10.40 52.61 -6.55
CA ALA A 533 -9.99 53.91 -6.04
C ALA A 533 -10.68 55.01 -6.85
N LEU A 534 -11.43 55.87 -6.15
CA LEU A 534 -12.08 57.05 -6.71
C LEU A 534 -11.18 58.26 -6.49
N GLN A 535 -10.86 58.95 -7.59
CA GLN A 535 -10.09 60.18 -7.51
C GLN A 535 -10.90 61.31 -6.90
N ARG A 536 -10.22 62.19 -6.14
CA ARG A 536 -10.85 63.41 -5.66
C ARG A 536 -11.36 64.23 -6.87
N PRO A 537 -12.53 64.87 -6.76
CA PRO A 537 -12.94 65.87 -7.74
C PRO A 537 -11.91 67.00 -7.85
N PRO A 538 -11.91 67.76 -8.96
CA PRO A 538 -11.12 68.96 -9.09
C PRO A 538 -11.37 69.91 -7.90
N ALA A 539 -10.32 70.48 -7.33
CA ALA A 539 -10.49 71.56 -6.37
C ALA A 539 -11.00 72.81 -7.12
N PRO A 540 -12.00 73.53 -6.59
CA PRO A 540 -12.48 74.77 -7.22
C PRO A 540 -11.33 75.76 -7.43
N ALA A 541 -11.31 76.46 -8.56
CA ALA A 541 -10.20 77.33 -8.96
C ALA A 541 -9.98 78.49 -7.98
N SER A 542 -11.04 78.99 -7.37
CA SER A 542 -10.99 79.97 -6.28
C SER A 542 -12.30 79.99 -5.49
N CYS A 543 -12.23 80.37 -4.22
CA CYS A 543 -13.38 80.74 -3.41
C CYS A 543 -13.25 82.22 -3.07
N THR A 544 -14.20 83.05 -3.49
CA THR A 544 -14.24 84.47 -3.15
C THR A 544 -15.34 84.71 -2.12
N THR A 545 -15.01 85.39 -1.03
CA THR A 545 -15.96 85.74 0.02
C THR A 545 -16.35 87.20 -0.10
N ALA A 546 -17.65 87.50 -0.06
CA ALA A 546 -18.13 88.86 0.16
C ALA A 546 -18.05 89.22 1.65
N ALA A 547 -18.24 90.50 2.00
CA ALA A 547 -18.13 91.01 3.38
C ALA A 547 -18.96 90.18 4.38
N ALA A 548 -18.34 89.76 5.47
CA ALA A 548 -18.97 88.97 6.54
C ALA A 548 -19.66 89.88 7.57
N SER A 549 -20.87 89.52 7.98
CA SER A 549 -21.61 90.19 9.07
C SER A 549 -21.83 89.25 10.26
N THR A 550 -22.25 89.78 11.40
CA THR A 550 -22.64 89.00 12.59
C THR A 550 -23.86 88.09 12.36
N ARG A 551 -24.57 88.21 11.22
CA ARG A 551 -25.74 87.41 10.86
C ARG A 551 -25.55 86.50 9.64
N GLY A 552 -24.39 86.53 8.97
CA GLY A 552 -24.10 85.64 7.83
C GLY A 552 -22.98 86.12 6.89
N MET A 553 -22.51 85.20 6.05
CA MET A 553 -21.45 85.39 5.04
C MET A 553 -21.85 84.72 3.71
N GLN A 554 -21.60 85.40 2.59
CA GLN A 554 -21.81 84.85 1.24
C GLN A 554 -20.46 84.39 0.64
N VAL A 555 -20.40 83.13 0.22
CA VAL A 555 -19.23 82.51 -0.42
C VAL A 555 -19.58 82.17 -1.86
N THR A 556 -18.82 82.70 -2.82
CA THR A 556 -18.91 82.31 -4.23
C THR A 556 -17.78 81.31 -4.51
N VAL A 557 -18.15 80.08 -4.89
CA VAL A 557 -17.21 79.03 -5.28
C VAL A 557 -17.09 79.04 -6.80
N ASN A 558 -15.94 79.42 -7.34
CA ASN A 558 -15.70 79.39 -8.77
C ASN A 558 -15.30 77.97 -9.19
N PRO A 559 -15.94 77.38 -10.22
CA PRO A 559 -15.64 76.02 -10.64
C PRO A 559 -14.17 75.89 -11.09
N ALA A 560 -13.61 74.70 -10.92
CA ALA A 560 -12.29 74.37 -11.45
C ALA A 560 -12.31 74.47 -12.98
N GLY A 561 -11.25 75.02 -13.58
CA GLY A 561 -11.03 74.84 -15.02
C GLY A 561 -10.86 73.34 -15.31
N MET A 562 -11.69 72.79 -16.21
CA MET A 562 -11.45 71.45 -16.74
C MET A 562 -10.43 71.59 -17.87
N GLU A 563 -9.16 71.29 -17.58
CA GLU A 563 -8.15 71.00 -18.62
C GLU A 563 -8.08 69.51 -18.90
#